data_AF-A0A948X4U0-F1
#
_entry.id   AF-A0A948X4U0-F1
#
_cell.length_a   1.000
_cell.length_b   1.000
_cell.length_c   1.000
_cell.angle_alpha   90.00
_cell.angle_beta   90.00
_cell.angle_gamma   90.00
#
_symmetry.space_group_name_H-M   'P 1'
#
loop_
_entity.id
_entity.type
_entity.pdbx_description
1 polymer ?
#
loop_
_entity_poly.entity_id
_entity_poly.type
_entity_poly.pdbx_seq_one_letter_code
_entity_poly.pdbx_strand_id
1 'polypeptide(L)'
;PSVEVITGLIKANITSRVAFQVASQIDSRTILDGAGADKLLGNGDMLFLSGDVAKPRRVQGTFVSDKEVKKVVEFLAKQNIPEYADDITRARTAQGAIFGGGTDSFGDDDLYNEAKGVVIQSGKASASLLQRRLRVGYARAARLLDMLEENGVVGPGDGAKPREVLVSSDIPGNPKVGENEDEVLGGY
;
A
#
# COMPACT_ATOMS: atom_id res chain seq x y z
N PRO A 1 -9.81 -20.49 -16.75
CA PRO A 1 -10.97 -19.65 -16.33
C PRO A 1 -11.80 -20.49 -15.36
N SER A 2 -11.60 -20.29 -14.05
CA SER A 2 -12.21 -21.13 -13.02
C SER A 2 -13.52 -20.53 -12.49
N VAL A 3 -14.37 -21.38 -11.93
CA VAL A 3 -15.65 -20.98 -11.32
C VAL A 3 -15.42 -20.10 -10.08
N GLU A 4 -14.29 -20.29 -9.40
CA GLU A 4 -13.88 -19.48 -8.25
C GLU A 4 -13.55 -18.03 -8.65
N VAL A 5 -13.03 -17.82 -9.86
CA VAL A 5 -12.71 -16.48 -10.38
C VAL A 5 -13.92 -15.87 -11.08
N ILE A 6 -14.58 -16.62 -11.97
CA ILE A 6 -15.77 -16.18 -12.70
C ILE A 6 -17.01 -16.69 -11.97
N THR A 7 -17.26 -16.09 -10.82
CA THR A 7 -18.35 -16.50 -9.92
C THR A 7 -19.73 -16.19 -10.50
N GLY A 8 -20.78 -16.80 -9.95
CA GLY A 8 -22.16 -16.53 -10.34
C GLY A 8 -22.56 -15.05 -10.17
N LEU A 9 -22.07 -14.39 -9.12
CA LEU A 9 -22.34 -12.96 -8.89
C LEU A 9 -21.74 -12.08 -9.99
N ILE A 10 -20.51 -12.39 -10.44
CA ILE A 10 -19.87 -11.67 -11.54
C ILE A 10 -20.66 -11.91 -12.84
N LYS A 11 -21.02 -13.16 -13.14
CA LYS A 11 -21.78 -13.50 -14.34
C LYS A 11 -23.16 -12.86 -14.38
N ALA A 12 -23.83 -12.72 -13.23
CA ALA A 12 -25.15 -12.09 -13.13
C ALA A 12 -25.12 -10.59 -13.46
N ASN A 13 -24.01 -9.91 -13.18
CA ASN A 13 -23.87 -8.46 -13.37
C ASN A 13 -23.09 -8.08 -14.64
N ILE A 14 -22.30 -9.00 -15.21
CA ILE A 14 -21.54 -8.80 -16.45
C ILE A 14 -22.07 -9.76 -17.52
N THR A 15 -22.99 -9.24 -18.33
CA THR A 15 -23.73 -10.00 -19.35
C THR A 15 -22.99 -10.09 -20.69
N SER A 16 -22.15 -9.10 -21.01
CA SER A 16 -21.32 -9.10 -22.21
C SER A 16 -19.97 -9.73 -21.94
N ARG A 17 -19.60 -10.75 -22.73
CA ARG A 17 -18.41 -11.58 -22.47
C ARG A 17 -17.69 -11.93 -23.77
N VAL A 18 -16.37 -11.99 -23.69
CA VAL A 18 -15.49 -12.43 -24.77
C VAL A 18 -14.68 -13.61 -24.27
N ALA A 19 -14.60 -14.68 -25.05
CA ALA A 19 -13.68 -15.79 -24.81
C ALA A 19 -12.79 -16.00 -26.03
N PHE A 20 -11.47 -15.92 -25.82
CA PHE A 20 -10.48 -16.43 -26.75
C PHE A 20 -10.34 -17.95 -26.58
N GLN A 21 -9.42 -18.57 -27.31
CA GLN A 21 -9.14 -20.00 -27.18
C GLN A 21 -8.87 -20.39 -25.72
N VAL A 22 -9.58 -21.42 -25.26
CA VAL A 22 -9.42 -22.00 -23.93
C VAL A 22 -9.04 -23.48 -24.01
N ALA A 23 -8.52 -24.03 -22.92
CA ALA A 23 -8.03 -25.41 -22.89
C ALA A 23 -9.14 -26.48 -22.92
N SER A 24 -10.33 -26.16 -22.41
CA SER A 24 -11.40 -27.16 -22.25
C SER A 24 -12.80 -26.60 -22.47
N GLN A 25 -13.74 -27.50 -22.76
CA GLN A 25 -15.17 -27.15 -22.84
C GLN A 25 -15.70 -26.62 -21.50
N ILE A 26 -15.16 -27.09 -20.37
CA ILE A 26 -15.52 -26.64 -19.02
C ILE A 26 -15.13 -25.16 -18.88
N ASP A 27 -13.91 -24.81 -19.28
CA ASP A 27 -13.43 -23.42 -19.30
C ASP A 27 -14.31 -22.51 -20.18
N SER A 28 -14.74 -23.01 -21.34
CA SER A 28 -15.67 -22.29 -22.23
C SER A 28 -16.99 -22.00 -21.52
N ARG A 29 -17.56 -23.01 -20.84
CA ARG A 29 -18.82 -22.85 -20.08
C ARG A 29 -18.66 -21.91 -18.89
N THR A 30 -17.50 -21.89 -18.24
CA THR A 30 -17.24 -20.95 -17.15
C THR A 30 -17.33 -19.51 -17.62
N ILE A 31 -16.88 -19.18 -18.83
CA ILE A 31 -16.93 -17.81 -19.38
C ILE A 31 -18.28 -17.53 -20.03
N LEU A 32 -18.72 -18.36 -20.97
CA LEU A 32 -19.84 -18.06 -21.88
C LEU A 32 -21.15 -18.76 -21.51
N ASP A 33 -21.18 -19.56 -20.45
CA ASP A 33 -22.26 -20.49 -20.11
C ASP A 33 -22.55 -21.54 -21.22
N GLY A 34 -21.66 -21.62 -22.22
CA GLY A 34 -21.78 -22.47 -23.39
C GLY A 34 -20.43 -22.99 -23.88
N ALA A 35 -20.47 -24.00 -24.76
CA ALA A 35 -19.29 -24.59 -25.38
C ALA A 35 -18.86 -23.83 -26.65
N GLY A 36 -17.61 -24.01 -27.09
CA GLY A 36 -17.13 -23.54 -28.38
C GLY A 36 -15.80 -22.77 -28.32
N ALA A 37 -15.46 -22.16 -27.17
CA ALA A 37 -14.19 -21.44 -27.05
C ALA A 37 -12.98 -22.39 -27.06
N ASP A 38 -13.18 -23.66 -26.68
CA ASP A 38 -12.20 -24.74 -26.77
C ASP A 38 -11.83 -25.13 -28.21
N LYS A 39 -12.64 -24.70 -29.19
CA LYS A 39 -12.48 -25.01 -30.61
C LYS A 39 -11.94 -23.84 -31.44
N LEU A 40 -11.59 -22.75 -30.77
CA LEU A 40 -11.00 -21.58 -31.43
C LEU A 40 -9.56 -21.88 -31.85
N LEU A 41 -9.08 -21.14 -32.85
CA LEU A 41 -7.79 -21.36 -33.51
C LEU A 41 -6.62 -20.63 -32.83
N GLY A 42 -6.91 -19.81 -31.81
CA GLY A 42 -5.93 -18.90 -31.21
C GLY A 42 -5.70 -17.65 -32.06
N ASN A 43 -4.61 -16.93 -31.80
CA ASN A 43 -4.15 -15.76 -32.59
C ASN A 43 -5.23 -14.70 -32.89
N GLY A 44 -6.09 -14.41 -31.90
CA GLY A 44 -7.15 -13.41 -32.03
C GLY A 44 -8.54 -13.99 -32.33
N ASP A 45 -8.66 -15.28 -32.64
CA ASP A 45 -9.96 -15.94 -32.81
C ASP A 45 -10.74 -15.98 -31.48
N MET A 46 -11.95 -15.46 -31.48
CA MET A 46 -12.76 -15.28 -30.27
C MET A 46 -14.26 -15.52 -30.49
N LEU A 47 -14.94 -15.83 -29.39
CA LEU A 47 -16.39 -15.82 -29.28
C LEU A 47 -16.84 -14.62 -28.46
N PHE A 48 -17.72 -13.80 -29.03
CA PHE A 48 -18.34 -12.66 -28.37
C PHE A 48 -19.80 -12.95 -28.07
N LEU A 49 -20.17 -12.88 -26.79
CA LEU A 49 -21.54 -12.96 -26.31
C LEU A 49 -21.97 -11.56 -25.85
N SER A 50 -22.99 -11.01 -26.50
CA SER A 50 -23.66 -9.79 -26.03
C SER A 50 -24.79 -10.16 -25.07
N GLY A 51 -25.13 -9.26 -24.13
CA GLY A 51 -26.23 -9.48 -23.18
C GLY A 51 -27.61 -9.69 -23.84
N ASP A 52 -27.76 -9.24 -25.09
CA ASP A 52 -29.03 -9.27 -25.81
C ASP A 52 -29.23 -10.52 -26.68
N VAL A 53 -28.20 -11.38 -26.79
CA VAL A 53 -28.19 -12.51 -27.73
C VAL A 53 -27.87 -13.80 -27.00
N ALA A 54 -28.69 -14.83 -27.21
CA ALA A 54 -28.52 -16.11 -26.53
C ALA A 54 -27.32 -16.95 -27.01
N LYS A 55 -26.74 -16.64 -28.17
CA LYS A 55 -25.62 -17.38 -28.76
C LYS A 55 -24.45 -16.46 -29.07
N PRO A 56 -23.21 -16.88 -28.74
CA PRO A 56 -22.04 -16.10 -29.07
C PRO A 56 -21.80 -16.06 -30.58
N ARG A 57 -21.27 -14.94 -31.08
CA ARG A 57 -20.81 -14.76 -32.45
C ARG A 57 -19.29 -14.97 -32.50
N ARG A 58 -18.81 -15.69 -33.50
CA ARG A 58 -17.36 -15.84 -33.74
C ARG A 58 -16.82 -14.60 -34.44
N VAL A 59 -15.72 -14.08 -33.95
CA VAL A 59 -15.07 -12.85 -34.43
C VAL A 59 -13.56 -13.07 -34.48
N GLN A 60 -12.88 -12.43 -35.44
CA GLN A 60 -11.42 -12.38 -35.47
C GLN A 60 -10.95 -11.05 -34.90
N GLY A 61 -10.22 -11.10 -33.81
CA GLY A 61 -9.59 -9.95 -33.17
C GLY A 61 -8.54 -9.33 -34.08
N THR A 62 -8.47 -8.00 -34.07
CA THR A 62 -7.43 -7.26 -34.79
C THR A 62 -6.10 -7.39 -34.06
N PHE A 63 -5.05 -7.75 -34.78
CA PHE A 63 -3.70 -7.72 -34.24
C PHE A 63 -3.21 -6.27 -34.17
N VAL A 64 -2.73 -5.87 -32.99
CA VAL A 64 -2.05 -4.59 -32.78
C VAL A 64 -0.72 -4.91 -32.12
N SER A 65 0.37 -4.43 -32.72
CA SER A 65 1.71 -4.64 -32.17
C SER A 65 2.02 -3.68 -31.03
N ASP A 66 2.89 -4.08 -30.11
CA ASP A 66 3.37 -3.20 -29.03
C ASP A 66 3.98 -1.89 -29.56
N LYS A 67 4.56 -1.91 -30.76
CA LYS A 67 5.11 -0.72 -31.42
C LYS A 67 4.00 0.27 -31.78
N GLU A 68 2.85 -0.21 -32.25
CA GLU A 68 1.70 0.64 -32.57
C GLU A 68 1.09 1.22 -31.30
N VAL A 69 0.92 0.39 -30.25
CA VAL A 69 0.41 0.85 -28.94
C VAL A 69 1.30 1.97 -28.40
N LYS A 70 2.63 1.79 -28.37
CA LYS A 70 3.57 2.81 -27.87
C LYS A 70 3.48 4.12 -28.65
N LYS A 71 3.40 4.05 -29.98
CA LYS A 71 3.26 5.25 -30.82
C LYS A 71 2.00 6.04 -30.48
N VAL A 72 0.87 5.35 -30.28
CA VAL A 72 -0.40 6.01 -29.91
C VAL A 72 -0.32 6.61 -28.51
N VAL A 73 0.25 5.88 -27.53
CA VAL A 73 0.43 6.37 -26.16
C VAL A 73 1.33 7.61 -26.14
N GLU A 74 2.46 7.60 -26.84
CA GLU A 74 3.36 8.76 -26.94
C GLU A 74 2.70 9.96 -27.60
N PHE A 75 1.88 9.73 -28.63
CA PHE A 75 1.12 10.78 -29.29
C PHE A 75 0.12 11.43 -28.31
N LEU A 76 -0.65 10.63 -27.57
CA LEU A 76 -1.62 11.12 -26.59
C LEU A 76 -0.95 11.82 -25.41
N ALA A 77 0.16 11.28 -24.90
CA ALA A 77 0.90 11.86 -23.76
C ALA A 77 1.49 13.23 -24.07
N LYS A 78 1.79 13.54 -25.34
CA LYS A 78 2.25 14.88 -25.75
C LYS A 78 1.13 15.91 -25.80
N GLN A 79 -0.13 15.48 -25.94
CA GLN A 79 -1.27 16.36 -26.10
C GLN A 79 -1.85 16.85 -24.78
N ASN A 80 -1.68 16.10 -23.69
CA ASN A 80 -2.24 16.48 -22.40
C ASN A 80 -1.40 15.98 -21.22
N ILE A 81 -1.37 16.78 -20.15
CA ILE A 81 -0.81 16.36 -18.87
C ILE A 81 -1.93 15.62 -18.13
N PRO A 82 -1.73 14.35 -17.71
CA PRO A 82 -2.77 13.61 -17.01
C PRO A 82 -3.04 14.19 -15.62
N GLU A 83 -4.31 14.48 -15.33
CA GLU A 83 -4.79 14.85 -14.01
C GLU A 83 -5.25 13.57 -13.29
N TYR A 84 -4.53 13.17 -12.25
CA TYR A 84 -4.84 11.98 -11.47
C TYR A 84 -5.61 12.36 -10.21
N ALA A 85 -6.68 11.63 -9.93
CA ALA A 85 -7.44 11.79 -8.70
C ALA A 85 -6.85 10.86 -7.61
N ASP A 86 -6.13 11.45 -6.66
CA ASP A 86 -5.42 10.73 -5.58
C ASP A 86 -6.36 9.98 -4.63
N ASP A 87 -7.64 10.32 -4.59
CA ASP A 87 -8.66 9.66 -3.78
C ASP A 87 -9.01 8.25 -4.27
N ILE A 88 -8.90 8.00 -5.58
CA ILE A 88 -9.17 6.68 -6.19
C ILE A 88 -8.24 5.61 -5.62
N THR A 89 -6.96 5.95 -5.40
CA THR A 89 -5.97 5.00 -4.85
C THR A 89 -6.06 4.89 -3.33
N ARG A 90 -6.41 5.97 -2.62
CA ARG A 90 -6.56 5.98 -1.15
C ARG A 90 -7.71 5.11 -0.66
N ALA A 91 -8.83 5.04 -1.39
CA ALA A 91 -10.02 4.29 -0.96
C ALA A 91 -9.80 2.76 -0.84
N ARG A 92 -8.91 2.18 -1.67
CA ARG A 92 -8.65 0.72 -1.64
C ARG A 92 -7.81 0.27 -0.46
N THR A 93 -6.98 1.15 0.11
CA THR A 93 -6.15 0.83 1.29
C THR A 93 -6.99 0.63 2.53
N ALA A 94 -8.15 1.31 2.64
CA ALA A 94 -9.05 1.20 3.79
C ALA A 94 -9.88 -0.10 3.80
N GLN A 95 -10.22 -0.66 2.63
CA GLN A 95 -11.03 -1.88 2.52
C GLN A 95 -10.22 -3.17 2.49
N GLY A 96 -8.92 -3.12 2.16
CA GLY A 96 -8.01 -4.26 2.27
C GLY A 96 -7.63 -4.64 3.71
N ALA A 97 -7.84 -3.74 4.68
CA ALA A 97 -7.48 -3.94 6.09
C ALA A 97 -8.42 -4.89 6.85
N ILE A 98 -9.56 -5.31 6.28
CA ILE A 98 -10.57 -6.14 6.96
C ILE A 98 -10.36 -7.65 6.70
N PHE A 99 -9.61 -8.05 5.66
CA PHE A 99 -9.53 -9.45 5.22
C PHE A 99 -8.13 -10.07 5.07
N GLY A 100 -7.06 -9.40 5.50
CA GLY A 100 -5.71 -9.93 5.41
C GLY A 100 -4.92 -9.73 6.69
N GLY A 101 -4.91 -10.74 7.55
CA GLY A 101 -3.97 -10.80 8.66
C GLY A 101 -2.53 -10.80 8.12
N GLY A 102 -1.78 -9.76 8.49
CA GLY A 102 -0.32 -9.75 8.50
C GLY A 102 0.37 -9.88 7.14
N THR A 103 0.62 -8.76 6.48
CA THR A 103 1.94 -8.55 5.88
C THR A 103 2.25 -7.06 5.85
N ASP A 104 3.20 -6.68 6.69
CA ASP A 104 3.95 -5.45 6.58
C ASP A 104 4.46 -5.26 5.15
N SER A 105 4.25 -4.09 4.55
CA SER A 105 5.35 -3.37 3.90
C SER A 105 5.02 -2.01 3.29
N PHE A 106 5.92 -1.08 3.62
CA PHE A 106 6.40 0.08 2.85
C PHE A 106 5.50 1.32 2.70
N GLY A 107 5.68 2.21 3.67
CA GLY A 107 5.45 3.64 3.58
C GLY A 107 5.77 4.19 4.97
N ASP A 108 6.75 5.09 5.06
CA ASP A 108 7.16 5.88 6.23
C ASP A 108 6.07 5.86 7.33
N ASP A 109 6.33 5.14 8.44
CA ASP A 109 5.30 4.76 9.42
C ASP A 109 4.55 6.05 9.82
N ASP A 110 3.27 6.20 9.46
CA ASP A 110 2.47 7.43 9.69
C ASP A 110 2.58 7.93 11.15
N LEU A 111 2.94 7.02 12.06
CA LEU A 111 3.10 7.20 13.49
C LEU A 111 4.52 7.60 13.92
N TYR A 112 5.51 7.67 13.04
CA TYR A 112 6.90 8.02 13.38
C TYR A 112 6.99 9.42 13.99
N ASN A 113 6.36 10.42 13.35
CA ASN A 113 6.35 11.79 13.85
C ASN A 113 5.61 11.90 15.19
N GLU A 114 4.54 11.11 15.37
CA GLU A 114 3.78 11.06 16.62
C GLU A 114 4.59 10.37 17.72
N ALA A 115 5.29 9.27 17.41
CA ALA A 115 6.19 8.56 18.30
C ALA A 115 7.34 9.46 18.76
N LYS A 116 7.95 10.21 17.84
CA LYS A 116 8.98 11.21 18.15
C LYS A 116 8.45 12.26 19.14
N GLY A 117 7.27 12.83 18.87
CA GLY A 117 6.66 13.82 19.77
C GLY A 117 6.37 13.26 21.17
N VAL A 118 5.83 12.04 21.23
CA VAL A 118 5.55 11.34 22.49
C VAL A 118 6.83 11.11 23.30
N VAL A 119 7.91 10.66 22.65
CA VAL A 119 9.19 10.36 23.30
C VAL A 119 9.89 11.62 23.80
N ILE A 120 9.90 12.69 23.01
CA ILE A 120 10.45 13.99 23.42
C ILE A 120 9.66 14.55 24.61
N GLN A 121 8.34 14.46 24.58
CA GLN A 121 7.49 14.94 25.68
C GLN A 121 7.64 14.10 26.96
N SER A 122 7.82 12.78 26.85
CA SER A 122 7.97 11.90 28.02
C SER A 122 9.38 11.85 28.58
N GLY A 123 10.39 12.28 27.83
CA GLY A 123 11.81 12.21 28.21
C GLY A 123 12.34 10.78 28.40
N LYS A 124 11.56 9.76 28.00
CA LYS A 124 11.88 8.33 28.14
C LYS A 124 11.25 7.57 26.98
N ALA A 125 11.99 6.67 26.35
CA ALA A 125 11.51 5.86 25.24
C ALA A 125 11.40 4.38 25.62
N SER A 126 10.21 3.78 25.51
CA SER A 126 10.01 2.34 25.73
C SER A 126 8.85 1.80 24.91
N ALA A 127 8.87 0.50 24.60
CA ALA A 127 7.87 -0.11 23.73
C ALA A 127 6.48 0.02 24.36
N SER A 128 6.37 -0.24 25.66
CA SER A 128 5.14 -0.10 26.43
C SER A 128 4.59 1.33 26.45
N LEU A 129 5.45 2.35 26.40
CA LEU A 129 5.04 3.76 26.34
C LEU A 129 4.40 4.08 24.99
N LEU A 130 5.02 3.65 23.88
CA LEU A 130 4.48 3.83 22.54
C LEU A 130 3.20 2.99 22.32
N GLN A 131 3.13 1.76 22.82
CA GLN A 131 1.91 0.94 22.75
C GLN A 131 0.71 1.64 23.38
N ARG A 132 0.88 2.25 24.57
CA ARG A 132 -0.21 2.91 25.28
C ARG A 132 -0.60 4.25 24.64
N ARG A 133 0.37 5.03 24.15
CA ARG A 133 0.14 6.36 23.59
C ARG A 133 -0.39 6.30 22.15
N LEU A 134 0.15 5.42 21.32
CA LEU A 134 -0.18 5.31 19.90
C LEU A 134 -1.17 4.17 19.59
N ARG A 135 -1.59 3.41 20.61
CA ARG A 135 -2.49 2.25 20.49
C ARG A 135 -2.00 1.20 19.48
N VAL A 136 -0.68 1.02 19.39
CA VAL A 136 -0.03 0.06 18.48
C VAL A 136 0.32 -1.26 19.18
N GLY A 137 0.43 -2.34 18.40
CA GLY A 137 0.95 -3.63 18.88
C GLY A 137 2.44 -3.58 19.21
N TYR A 138 2.92 -4.54 20.01
CA TYR A 138 4.31 -4.58 20.50
C TYR A 138 5.36 -4.56 19.38
N ALA A 139 5.16 -5.38 18.34
CA ALA A 139 6.10 -5.46 17.21
C ALA A 139 6.23 -4.15 16.43
N ARG A 140 5.16 -3.35 16.34
CA ARG A 140 5.20 -2.03 15.71
C ARG A 140 5.83 -0.98 16.62
N ALA A 141 5.54 -1.03 17.93
CA ALA A 141 6.20 -0.17 18.91
C ALA A 141 7.72 -0.39 18.99
N ALA A 142 8.18 -1.64 18.88
CA ALA A 142 9.60 -1.97 18.84
C ALA A 142 10.27 -1.38 17.58
N ARG A 143 9.65 -1.58 16.39
CA ARG A 143 10.15 -0.99 15.14
C ARG A 143 10.22 0.53 15.18
N LEU A 144 9.20 1.20 15.75
CA LEU A 144 9.22 2.65 15.93
C LEU A 144 10.38 3.11 16.82
N LEU A 145 10.74 2.34 17.87
CA LEU A 145 11.90 2.67 18.70
C LEU A 145 13.22 2.51 17.94
N ASP A 146 13.36 1.44 17.17
CA ASP A 146 14.57 1.20 16.38
C ASP A 146 14.74 2.29 15.31
N MET A 147 13.66 2.72 14.66
CA MET A 147 13.67 3.87 13.75
C MET A 147 14.03 5.18 14.46
N LEU A 148 13.55 5.40 15.69
CA LEU A 148 13.92 6.57 16.47
C LEU A 148 15.40 6.55 16.89
N GLU A 149 15.99 5.37 17.07
CA GLU A 149 17.42 5.19 17.37
C GLU A 149 18.27 5.46 16.13
N GLU A 150 17.91 4.85 14.98
CA GLU A 150 18.59 5.07 13.70
C GLU A 150 18.63 6.56 13.29
N ASN A 151 17.58 7.30 13.64
CA ASN A 151 17.47 8.74 13.38
C ASN A 151 18.00 9.62 14.51
N GLY A 152 18.67 9.05 15.51
CA GLY A 152 19.35 9.79 16.59
C GLY A 152 18.41 10.51 17.56
N VAL A 153 17.14 10.12 17.64
CA VAL A 153 16.17 10.68 18.61
C VAL A 153 16.33 10.03 19.98
N VAL A 154 16.66 8.73 20.02
CA VAL A 154 16.87 7.95 21.25
C VAL A 154 18.23 7.28 21.24
N GLY A 155 18.81 7.08 22.42
CA GLY A 155 20.10 6.40 22.60
C GLY A 155 19.99 4.88 22.46
N PRO A 156 21.15 4.18 22.44
CA PRO A 156 21.20 2.74 22.27
C PRO A 156 20.48 2.00 23.40
N GLY A 157 19.88 0.86 23.09
CA GLY A 157 19.18 0.03 24.07
C GLY A 157 20.11 -0.61 25.11
N ASP A 158 19.86 -0.35 26.40
CA ASP A 158 20.44 -1.10 27.53
C ASP A 158 19.42 -2.12 28.08
N GLY A 159 19.27 -3.24 27.37
CA GLY A 159 18.39 -4.36 27.78
C GLY A 159 16.90 -3.96 27.91
N ALA A 160 16.29 -4.28 29.05
CA ALA A 160 14.86 -4.02 29.30
C ALA A 160 14.55 -2.60 29.82
N LYS A 161 15.57 -1.73 29.96
CA LYS A 161 15.38 -0.37 30.49
C LYS A 161 14.89 0.58 29.38
N PRO A 162 14.12 1.62 29.73
CA PRO A 162 13.77 2.69 28.79
C PRO A 162 15.03 3.36 28.22
N ARG A 163 15.04 3.61 26.90
CA ARG A 163 16.14 4.31 26.22
C ARG A 163 16.12 5.80 26.58
N GLU A 164 17.30 6.38 26.70
CA GLU A 164 17.48 7.82 26.92
C GLU A 164 17.12 8.60 25.64
N VAL A 165 16.59 9.81 25.80
CA VAL A 165 16.18 10.66 24.67
C VAL A 165 17.30 11.66 24.39
N LEU A 166 17.84 11.62 23.18
CA LEU A 166 18.99 12.44 22.78
C LEU A 166 18.57 13.82 22.25
N VAL A 167 17.32 13.95 21.81
CA VAL A 167 16.76 15.22 21.35
C VAL A 167 15.85 15.78 22.44
N SER A 168 16.40 16.65 23.29
CA SER A 168 15.59 17.50 24.15
C SER A 168 14.93 18.58 23.30
N SER A 169 13.71 18.97 23.66
CA SER A 169 13.02 20.09 23.02
C SER A 169 13.81 21.38 23.24
N ASP A 170 14.61 21.78 22.24
CA ASP A 170 15.06 23.16 22.08
C ASP A 170 13.82 24.00 21.75
N ILE A 171 13.12 24.42 22.81
CA ILE A 171 12.18 25.53 22.76
C ILE A 171 13.05 26.80 22.67
N PRO A 172 13.00 27.59 21.58
CA PRO A 172 13.69 28.87 21.54
C PRO A 172 12.94 29.83 22.47
N GLY A 173 13.37 29.94 23.73
CA GLY A 173 12.69 30.82 24.67
C GLY A 173 13.03 30.75 26.15
N ASN A 174 14.13 30.14 26.60
CA ASN A 174 14.58 30.33 27.98
C ASN A 174 16.12 30.42 28.04
N PRO A 175 16.71 31.42 28.72
CA PRO A 175 18.15 31.64 28.66
C PRO A 175 18.93 30.49 29.27
N LYS A 176 20.01 30.10 28.59
CA LYS A 176 21.08 29.28 29.14
C LYS A 176 21.64 30.00 30.38
N VAL A 177 21.56 29.37 31.55
CA VAL A 177 22.48 29.70 32.64
C VAL A 177 23.74 28.89 32.37
N GLY A 178 24.77 29.59 31.90
CA GLY A 178 26.07 29.04 31.59
C GLY A 178 26.85 28.63 32.84
N GLU A 179 27.47 27.47 32.70
CA GLU A 179 28.80 27.05 33.16
C GLU A 179 29.52 27.88 34.23
N ASN A 180 29.77 27.17 35.34
CA ASN A 180 31.06 26.92 36.01
C ASN A 180 31.91 28.06 36.58
N GLU A 181 32.20 27.83 37.87
CA GLU A 181 33.45 28.07 38.59
C GLU A 181 33.93 29.52 38.75
N ASP A 182 33.93 29.99 40.00
CA ASP A 182 35.14 30.62 40.54
C ASP A 182 35.20 30.49 42.08
N GLU A 183 36.40 30.16 42.49
CA GLU A 183 36.89 29.89 43.82
C GLU A 183 37.01 31.15 44.71
N VAL A 184 36.90 30.93 46.03
CA VAL A 184 37.84 31.44 47.07
C VAL A 184 37.59 32.81 47.76
N LEU A 185 37.33 32.67 49.08
CA LEU A 185 37.73 33.45 50.26
C LEU A 185 37.00 34.75 50.68
N GLY A 186 36.34 34.63 51.84
CA GLY A 186 36.85 35.23 53.08
C GLY A 186 36.09 36.42 53.67
N GLY A 187 35.78 36.33 54.98
CA GLY A 187 35.73 37.52 55.84
C GLY A 187 34.54 37.62 56.79
N TYR A 188 34.80 37.20 58.05
CA TYR A 188 34.20 37.57 59.34
C TYR A 188 32.69 37.42 59.58
#